data_AF-A0A0P8E2W6-F1
#
_entry.id   AF-A0A0P8E2W6-F1
#
_cell.length_a   1.000
_cell.length_b   1.000
_cell.length_c   1.000
_cell.angle_alpha   90.00
_cell.angle_beta   90.00
_cell.angle_gamma   90.00
#
_symmetry.space_group_name_H-M   'P 1'
#
loop_
_entity.id
_entity.type
_entity.pdbx_description
1 polymer ?
#
loop_
_entity_poly.entity_id
_entity_poly.type
_entity_poly.pdbx_seq_one_letter_code
_entity_poly.pdbx_strand_id
1 'polypeptide(L)'
;MSLPFFSKIKIDLLNKAIVDKQNILIQIKNQIATLDAELENLRQMENGLNIAINRDETGQHLRQIDIDIENLQKEQERKKKNAEGYCTLAKQLDYNSEPDETVFYKSLAEASLDKISIETKWQNLIRQRDELKLELNQLETKYKDNNTELQSLKQRKSQIPGKNLEIRERISTFLEIPVQELPFIGELLKVKDKEKEWEGAIERLLHSFGLRILVPEIHYSRFNHYVNKTDLRGKLVYNKVALKNEFRLYGEIDADEIYNKIELKPDTDFRKWLENELIEYYNYICCNDLERFQKELKGLTKSGLIKGKTLHEKNDSINILDRRNYILGWNNQEKIKAIQKEMNDLQVIINRTSDSVRTNDHEQDQLKHKKEILQDIINYKDFAEIEWKRVVIEIETLKTTKKKLEESSDKLKQLQNELTELKIKQKDKEIKAKESEKNETNLERDIKEYQKHLVSSQEGLNNYKEEDILIFSSKIELYLQGKIIVLEKIWDLQEEIKNIFELKIKDVDEKIRKIEKSIEKLMLNYKKDYPEETTEVDASIEAISEYKNILNKIEHEDLPRHQKRFKELLNENIIQDIAGFKSTLENAGRRN
;
A
#
# COMPACT_ATOMS: atom_id res chain seq x y z
N MET A 1 58.49 3.47 -3.57
CA MET A 1 59.90 3.05 -3.71
C MET A 1 60.29 1.79 -2.92
N SER A 2 59.49 1.29 -1.95
CA SER A 2 59.72 -0.04 -1.35
C SER A 2 59.25 -1.22 -2.22
N LEU A 3 58.37 -0.95 -3.19
CA LEU A 3 57.75 -1.95 -4.07
C LEU A 3 58.75 -2.85 -4.83
N PRO A 4 59.82 -2.33 -5.47
CA PRO A 4 60.71 -3.17 -6.29
C PRO A 4 61.54 -4.17 -5.46
N PHE A 5 61.98 -3.76 -4.27
CA PHE A 5 62.74 -4.62 -3.37
C PHE A 5 61.91 -5.84 -2.91
N PHE A 6 60.68 -5.58 -2.44
CA PHE A 6 59.77 -6.65 -2.03
C PHE A 6 59.30 -7.50 -3.21
N SER A 7 59.12 -6.92 -4.40
CA SER A 7 58.83 -7.67 -5.62
C SER A 7 59.90 -8.73 -5.92
N LYS A 8 61.20 -8.39 -5.79
CA LYS A 8 62.29 -9.35 -6.03
C LYS A 8 62.23 -10.56 -5.08
N ILE A 9 62.05 -10.30 -3.78
CA ILE A 9 61.96 -11.37 -2.78
C ILE A 9 60.67 -12.21 -2.97
N LYS A 10 59.55 -11.55 -3.28
CA LYS A 10 58.29 -12.23 -3.58
C LYS A 10 58.43 -13.18 -4.76
N ILE A 11 59.13 -12.78 -5.81
CA ILE A 11 59.38 -13.62 -6.99
C ILE A 11 60.08 -14.93 -6.60
N ASP A 12 61.14 -14.87 -5.81
CA ASP A 12 61.90 -16.05 -5.39
C ASP A 12 61.06 -16.99 -4.50
N LEU A 13 60.33 -16.42 -3.53
CA LEU A 13 59.46 -17.18 -2.64
C LEU A 13 58.27 -17.82 -3.37
N LEU A 14 57.64 -17.08 -4.29
CA LEU A 14 56.52 -17.57 -5.10
C LEU A 14 56.97 -18.67 -6.06
N ASN A 15 58.12 -18.53 -6.72
CA ASN A 15 58.67 -19.57 -7.59
C ASN A 15 58.88 -20.88 -6.83
N LYS A 16 59.48 -20.82 -5.63
CA LYS A 16 59.69 -22.01 -4.80
C LYS A 16 58.36 -22.64 -4.37
N ALA A 17 57.41 -21.84 -3.88
CA ALA A 17 56.12 -22.33 -3.42
C ALA A 17 55.27 -22.94 -4.56
N ILE A 18 55.36 -22.38 -5.77
CA ILE A 18 54.71 -22.93 -6.97
C ILE A 18 55.27 -24.32 -7.29
N VAL A 19 56.60 -24.48 -7.31
CA VAL A 19 57.24 -25.78 -7.60
C VAL A 19 56.88 -26.82 -6.55
N ASP A 20 56.91 -26.46 -5.27
CA ASP A 20 56.55 -27.37 -4.17
C ASP A 20 55.09 -27.83 -4.28
N LYS A 21 54.15 -26.91 -4.52
CA LYS A 21 52.73 -27.26 -4.72
C LYS A 21 52.49 -28.05 -6.01
N GLN A 22 53.23 -27.78 -7.09
CA GLN A 22 53.15 -28.56 -8.33
C GLN A 22 53.60 -30.02 -8.12
N ASN A 23 54.66 -30.25 -7.33
CA ASN A 23 55.10 -31.61 -6.98
C ASN A 23 54.05 -32.37 -6.19
N ILE A 24 53.40 -31.72 -5.22
CA ILE A 24 52.30 -32.30 -4.44
C ILE A 24 51.09 -32.57 -5.36
N LEU A 25 50.77 -31.66 -6.26
CA LEU A 25 49.68 -31.83 -7.23
C LEU A 25 49.89 -33.06 -8.12
N ILE A 26 51.13 -33.32 -8.56
CA ILE A 26 51.47 -34.53 -9.33
C ILE A 26 51.23 -35.80 -8.50
N GLN A 27 51.60 -35.79 -7.21
CA GLN A 27 51.35 -36.92 -6.31
C GLN A 27 49.85 -37.20 -6.12
N ILE A 28 49.06 -36.14 -5.90
CA ILE A 28 47.60 -36.25 -5.77
C ILE A 28 46.95 -36.73 -7.07
N LYS A 29 47.37 -36.22 -8.24
CA LYS A 29 46.90 -36.68 -9.55
C LYS A 29 47.17 -38.17 -9.77
N ASN A 30 48.35 -38.66 -9.37
CA ASN A 30 48.67 -40.08 -9.43
C ASN A 30 47.80 -40.90 -8.46
N GLN A 31 47.52 -40.39 -7.25
CA GLN A 31 46.62 -41.05 -6.30
C GLN A 31 45.19 -41.15 -6.83
N ILE A 32 44.65 -40.09 -7.44
CA ILE A 32 43.34 -40.09 -8.10
C ILE A 32 43.32 -41.15 -9.20
N ALA A 33 44.30 -41.18 -10.10
CA ALA A 33 44.38 -42.17 -11.16
C ALA A 33 44.42 -43.62 -10.62
N THR A 34 45.11 -43.87 -9.51
CA THR A 34 45.10 -45.19 -8.86
C THR A 34 43.75 -45.54 -8.24
N LEU A 35 43.08 -44.58 -7.59
CA LEU A 35 41.76 -44.78 -7.01
C LEU A 35 40.70 -45.02 -8.09
N ASP A 36 40.80 -44.33 -9.22
CA ASP A 36 39.92 -44.53 -10.37
C ASP A 36 40.10 -45.93 -10.99
N ALA A 37 41.34 -46.39 -11.15
CA ALA A 37 41.63 -47.73 -11.64
C ALA A 37 41.10 -48.82 -10.68
N GLU A 38 41.22 -48.60 -9.36
CA GLU A 38 40.66 -49.49 -8.34
C GLU A 38 39.12 -49.47 -8.35
N LEU A 39 38.49 -48.30 -8.48
CA LEU A 39 37.03 -48.16 -8.58
C LEU A 39 36.50 -48.85 -9.83
N GLU A 40 37.19 -48.73 -10.96
CA GLU A 40 36.80 -49.40 -12.20
C GLU A 40 36.90 -50.92 -12.07
N ASN A 41 37.95 -51.44 -11.42
CA ASN A 41 38.07 -52.86 -11.12
C ASN A 41 36.93 -53.34 -10.19
N LEU A 42 36.62 -52.57 -9.13
CA LEU A 42 35.50 -52.88 -8.24
C LEU A 42 34.15 -52.85 -8.99
N ARG A 43 33.95 -51.96 -9.97
CA ARG A 43 32.74 -51.95 -10.83
C ARG A 43 32.67 -53.17 -11.74
N GLN A 44 33.81 -53.63 -12.28
CA GLN A 44 33.87 -54.85 -13.08
C GLN A 44 33.56 -56.09 -12.22
N MET A 45 34.09 -56.16 -10.99
CA MET A 45 33.76 -57.22 -10.03
C MET A 45 32.27 -57.19 -9.64
N GLU A 46 31.68 -56.01 -9.45
CA GLU A 46 30.26 -55.84 -9.16
C GLU A 46 29.40 -56.33 -10.32
N ASN A 47 29.76 -55.96 -11.55
CA ASN A 47 29.09 -56.45 -12.75
C ASN A 47 29.21 -57.98 -12.88
N GLY A 48 30.37 -58.56 -12.58
CA GLY A 48 30.58 -60.01 -12.54
C GLY A 48 29.68 -60.71 -11.52
N LEU A 49 29.61 -60.21 -10.29
CA LEU A 49 28.72 -60.72 -9.24
C LEU A 49 27.24 -60.55 -9.63
N ASN A 50 26.86 -59.40 -10.19
CA ASN A 50 25.50 -59.15 -10.68
C ASN A 50 25.13 -60.09 -11.82
N ILE A 51 26.05 -60.44 -12.73
CA ILE A 51 25.86 -61.44 -13.79
C ILE A 51 25.75 -62.85 -13.19
N ALA A 52 26.55 -63.19 -12.18
CA ALA A 52 26.49 -64.47 -11.48
C ALA A 52 25.15 -64.65 -10.74
N ILE A 53 24.67 -63.60 -10.06
CA ILE A 53 23.34 -63.55 -9.44
C ILE A 53 22.23 -63.58 -10.51
N ASN A 54 22.44 -62.95 -11.67
CA ASN A 54 21.47 -62.94 -12.78
C ASN A 54 21.28 -64.29 -13.47
N ARG A 55 22.30 -65.15 -13.46
CA ARG A 55 22.22 -66.50 -14.05
C ARG A 55 21.56 -67.51 -13.12
N ASP A 56 21.34 -67.14 -11.86
CA ASP A 56 20.58 -67.93 -10.89
C ASP A 56 19.09 -67.57 -11.00
N GLU A 57 18.22 -68.55 -11.28
CA GLU A 57 16.76 -68.37 -11.37
C GLU A 57 16.20 -67.73 -10.09
N THR A 58 16.81 -68.04 -8.94
CA THR A 58 16.47 -67.47 -7.63
C THR A 58 16.78 -65.97 -7.56
N GLY A 59 17.87 -65.53 -8.20
CA GLY A 59 18.30 -64.12 -8.23
C GLY A 59 17.44 -63.23 -9.13
N GLN A 60 16.87 -63.78 -10.20
CA GLN A 60 15.89 -63.08 -11.04
C GLN A 60 14.57 -62.88 -10.30
N HIS A 61 14.07 -63.92 -9.61
CA HIS A 61 12.88 -63.84 -8.77
C HIS A 61 13.02 -62.81 -7.64
N LEU A 62 14.19 -62.74 -6.97
CA LEU A 62 14.42 -61.77 -5.90
C LEU A 62 14.39 -60.32 -6.41
N ARG A 63 14.93 -60.03 -7.60
CA ARG A 63 14.86 -58.69 -8.19
C ARG A 63 13.44 -58.30 -8.58
N GLN A 64 12.67 -59.24 -9.12
CA GLN A 64 11.28 -58.98 -9.45
C GLN A 64 10.49 -58.63 -8.19
N ILE A 65 10.69 -59.37 -7.10
CA ILE A 65 10.08 -59.06 -5.80
C ILE A 65 10.51 -57.67 -5.28
N ASP A 66 11.77 -57.27 -5.45
CA ASP A 66 12.24 -55.93 -5.05
C ASP A 66 11.57 -54.80 -5.87
N ILE A 67 11.44 -54.99 -7.18
CA ILE A 67 10.74 -54.04 -8.07
C ILE A 67 9.26 -53.95 -7.68
N ASP A 68 8.62 -55.09 -7.42
CA ASP A 68 7.21 -55.15 -7.03
C ASP A 68 6.98 -54.47 -5.67
N ILE A 69 7.87 -54.70 -4.70
CA ILE A 69 7.85 -54.00 -3.39
C ILE A 69 8.00 -52.48 -3.59
N GLU A 70 8.95 -52.02 -4.41
CA GLU A 70 9.16 -50.58 -4.63
C GLU A 70 7.93 -49.93 -5.30
N ASN A 71 7.32 -50.61 -6.28
CA ASN A 71 6.11 -50.14 -6.95
C ASN A 71 4.91 -50.09 -5.98
N LEU A 72 4.71 -51.14 -5.19
CA LEU A 72 3.65 -51.18 -4.19
C LEU A 72 3.87 -50.15 -3.06
N GLN A 73 5.12 -49.86 -2.68
CA GLN A 73 5.43 -48.78 -1.73
C GLN A 73 5.02 -47.40 -2.26
N LYS A 74 5.34 -47.10 -3.53
CA LYS A 74 4.88 -45.87 -4.19
C LYS A 74 3.36 -45.79 -4.27
N GLU A 75 2.71 -46.91 -4.57
CA GLU A 75 1.25 -47.00 -4.58
C GLU A 75 0.65 -46.79 -3.18
N GLN A 76 1.25 -47.39 -2.15
CA GLN A 76 0.85 -47.23 -0.75
C GLN A 76 0.93 -45.76 -0.32
N GLU A 77 2.02 -45.06 -0.60
CA GLU A 77 2.17 -43.64 -0.27
C GLU A 77 1.10 -42.78 -0.97
N ARG A 78 0.84 -43.05 -2.26
CA ARG A 78 -0.22 -42.38 -3.02
C ARG A 78 -1.59 -42.61 -2.40
N LYS A 79 -1.97 -43.86 -2.09
CA LYS A 79 -3.26 -44.20 -1.48
C LYS A 79 -3.39 -43.65 -0.06
N LYS A 80 -2.30 -43.65 0.71
CA LYS A 80 -2.28 -43.06 2.06
C LYS A 80 -2.54 -41.55 2.00
N LYS A 81 -1.89 -40.83 1.08
CA LYS A 81 -2.14 -39.40 0.86
C LYS A 81 -3.60 -39.13 0.44
N ASN A 82 -4.15 -39.97 -0.44
CA ASN A 82 -5.55 -39.88 -0.83
C ASN A 82 -6.50 -40.11 0.36
N ALA A 83 -6.22 -41.11 1.20
CA ALA A 83 -6.98 -41.41 2.41
C ALA A 83 -6.92 -40.27 3.45
N GLU A 84 -5.77 -39.64 3.62
CA GLU A 84 -5.60 -38.45 4.48
C GLU A 84 -6.43 -37.26 3.95
N GLY A 85 -6.44 -37.06 2.62
CA GLY A 85 -7.29 -36.06 1.96
C GLY A 85 -8.77 -36.32 2.19
N TYR A 86 -9.23 -37.55 1.95
CA TYR A 86 -10.61 -37.97 2.21
C TYR A 86 -10.99 -37.78 3.68
N CYS A 87 -10.15 -38.23 4.62
CA CYS A 87 -10.36 -38.11 6.07
C CYS A 87 -10.55 -36.64 6.49
N THR A 88 -9.79 -35.73 5.89
CA THR A 88 -9.91 -34.29 6.15
C THR A 88 -11.25 -33.74 5.67
N LEU A 89 -11.66 -34.07 4.44
CA LEU A 89 -12.94 -33.65 3.87
C LEU A 89 -14.13 -34.24 4.64
N ALA A 90 -14.07 -35.53 4.98
CA ALA A 90 -15.10 -36.23 5.73
C ALA A 90 -15.32 -35.59 7.12
N LYS A 91 -14.25 -35.22 7.83
CA LYS A 91 -14.36 -34.50 9.12
C LYS A 91 -15.03 -33.15 8.99
N GLN A 92 -14.81 -32.42 7.90
CA GLN A 92 -15.46 -31.12 7.67
C GLN A 92 -16.97 -31.25 7.37
N LEU A 93 -17.40 -32.42 6.91
CA LEU A 93 -18.80 -32.73 6.60
C LEU A 93 -19.49 -33.54 7.70
N ASP A 94 -18.82 -33.80 8.83
CA ASP A 94 -19.28 -34.70 9.90
C ASP A 94 -19.58 -36.14 9.41
N TYR A 95 -18.87 -36.60 8.38
CA TYR A 95 -18.92 -37.98 7.88
C TYR A 95 -17.85 -38.86 8.54
N ASN A 96 -17.95 -40.18 8.34
CA ASN A 96 -16.95 -41.11 8.88
C ASN A 96 -15.58 -40.91 8.20
N SER A 97 -14.56 -40.59 8.99
CA SER A 97 -13.20 -40.32 8.52
C SER A 97 -12.36 -41.56 8.22
N GLU A 98 -12.79 -42.74 8.71
CA GLU A 98 -12.19 -44.04 8.42
C GLU A 98 -13.28 -45.03 7.98
N PRO A 99 -13.85 -44.85 6.77
CA PRO A 99 -14.91 -45.70 6.30
C PRO A 99 -14.37 -47.07 5.89
N ASP A 100 -15.19 -48.12 6.06
CA ASP A 100 -15.07 -49.32 5.24
C ASP A 100 -15.72 -49.08 3.86
N GLU A 101 -15.61 -50.05 2.95
CA GLU A 101 -16.15 -49.94 1.59
C GLU A 101 -17.65 -49.59 1.58
N THR A 102 -18.45 -50.19 2.47
CA THR A 102 -19.90 -49.97 2.52
C THR A 102 -20.23 -48.57 3.04
N VAL A 103 -19.51 -48.11 4.07
CA VAL A 103 -19.67 -46.78 4.65
C VAL A 103 -19.20 -45.71 3.67
N PHE A 104 -18.14 -45.98 2.89
CA PHE A 104 -17.62 -45.07 1.87
C PHE A 104 -18.67 -44.76 0.81
N TYR A 105 -19.24 -45.79 0.16
CA TYR A 105 -20.27 -45.59 -0.86
C TYR A 105 -21.55 -44.97 -0.30
N LYS A 106 -21.92 -45.30 0.96
CA LYS A 106 -23.03 -44.63 1.64
C LYS A 106 -22.77 -43.13 1.81
N SER A 107 -21.57 -42.76 2.25
CA SER A 107 -21.17 -41.36 2.46
C SER A 107 -21.16 -40.58 1.14
N LEU A 108 -20.76 -41.20 0.03
CA LEU A 108 -20.82 -40.57 -1.31
C LEU A 108 -22.26 -40.35 -1.80
N ALA A 109 -23.17 -41.29 -1.52
CA ALA A 109 -24.58 -41.15 -1.84
C ALA A 109 -25.22 -40.01 -1.03
N GLU A 110 -24.92 -39.94 0.28
CA GLU A 110 -25.34 -38.84 1.17
C GLU A 110 -24.76 -37.51 0.70
N ALA A 111 -23.47 -37.45 0.35
CA ALA A 111 -22.81 -36.25 -0.17
C ALA A 111 -23.51 -35.73 -1.44
N SER A 112 -23.91 -36.63 -2.33
CA SER A 112 -24.59 -36.28 -3.58
C SER A 112 -25.97 -35.69 -3.33
N LEU A 113 -26.73 -36.22 -2.36
CA LEU A 113 -28.02 -35.68 -1.95
C LEU A 113 -27.88 -34.33 -1.25
N ASP A 114 -26.90 -34.20 -0.35
CA ASP A 114 -26.59 -32.95 0.35
C ASP A 114 -26.21 -31.85 -0.63
N LYS A 115 -25.44 -32.17 -1.67
CA LYS A 115 -25.08 -31.22 -2.72
C LYS A 115 -26.30 -30.68 -3.46
N ILE A 116 -27.26 -31.54 -3.82
CA ILE A 116 -28.51 -31.13 -4.50
C ILE A 116 -29.36 -30.25 -3.57
N SER A 117 -29.45 -30.63 -2.29
CA SER A 117 -30.15 -29.86 -1.25
C SER A 117 -29.54 -28.47 -1.07
N ILE A 118 -28.21 -28.38 -1.00
CA ILE A 118 -27.48 -27.11 -0.89
C ILE A 118 -27.67 -26.25 -2.13
N GLU A 119 -27.62 -26.81 -3.34
CA GLU A 119 -27.87 -26.06 -4.57
C GLU A 119 -29.27 -25.43 -4.56
N THR A 120 -30.26 -26.19 -4.11
CA THR A 120 -31.65 -25.71 -4.02
C THR A 120 -31.79 -24.59 -2.98
N LYS A 121 -31.17 -24.75 -1.80
CA LYS A 121 -31.13 -23.71 -0.76
C LYS A 121 -30.42 -22.45 -1.25
N TRP A 122 -29.28 -22.62 -1.93
CA TRP A 122 -28.50 -21.53 -2.50
C TRP A 122 -29.31 -20.68 -3.49
N GLN A 123 -30.03 -21.31 -4.43
CA GLN A 123 -30.89 -20.60 -5.38
C GLN A 123 -32.02 -19.82 -4.68
N ASN A 124 -32.59 -20.38 -3.61
CA ASN A 124 -33.60 -19.69 -2.81
C ASN A 124 -33.01 -18.47 -2.08
N LEU A 125 -31.82 -18.60 -1.51
CA LEU A 125 -31.14 -17.49 -0.84
C LEU A 125 -30.81 -16.36 -1.83
N ILE A 126 -30.35 -16.68 -3.05
CA ILE A 126 -30.12 -15.67 -4.10
C ILE A 126 -31.39 -14.89 -4.38
N ARG A 127 -32.52 -15.59 -4.62
CA ARG A 127 -33.80 -14.93 -4.90
C ARG A 127 -34.22 -14.02 -3.75
N GLN A 128 -34.16 -14.50 -2.50
CA GLN A 128 -34.49 -13.71 -1.32
C GLN A 128 -33.59 -12.48 -1.18
N ARG A 129 -32.28 -12.62 -1.43
CA ARG A 129 -31.34 -11.50 -1.40
C ARG A 129 -31.69 -10.45 -2.45
N ASP A 130 -32.03 -10.86 -3.66
CA ASP A 130 -32.34 -9.94 -4.75
C ASP A 130 -33.65 -9.18 -4.47
N GLU A 131 -34.65 -9.85 -3.89
CA GLU A 131 -35.88 -9.21 -3.38
C GLU A 131 -35.57 -8.17 -2.28
N LEU A 132 -34.77 -8.54 -1.28
CA LEU A 132 -34.35 -7.64 -0.20
C LEU A 132 -33.55 -6.44 -0.72
N LYS A 133 -32.66 -6.63 -1.69
CA LYS A 133 -31.88 -5.54 -2.32
C LYS A 133 -32.77 -4.59 -3.11
N LEU A 134 -33.78 -5.11 -3.80
CA LEU A 134 -34.77 -4.28 -4.50
C LEU A 134 -35.59 -3.46 -3.51
N GLU A 135 -36.05 -4.07 -2.41
CA GLU A 135 -36.74 -3.36 -1.33
C GLU A 135 -35.86 -2.26 -0.71
N LEU A 136 -34.60 -2.59 -0.40
CA LEU A 136 -33.63 -1.65 0.16
C LEU A 136 -33.45 -0.42 -0.75
N ASN A 137 -33.24 -0.64 -2.05
CA ASN A 137 -33.11 0.45 -3.03
C ASN A 137 -34.36 1.35 -3.06
N GLN A 138 -35.56 0.77 -2.96
CA GLN A 138 -36.81 1.54 -2.92
C GLN A 138 -36.92 2.38 -1.64
N LEU A 139 -36.54 1.82 -0.48
CA LEU A 139 -36.54 2.52 0.79
C LEU A 139 -35.52 3.67 0.82
N GLU A 140 -34.30 3.43 0.32
CA GLU A 140 -33.26 4.44 0.21
C GLU A 140 -33.65 5.58 -0.74
N THR A 141 -34.30 5.26 -1.85
CA THR A 141 -34.84 6.27 -2.78
C THR A 141 -35.87 7.16 -2.09
N LYS A 142 -36.83 6.56 -1.37
CA LYS A 142 -37.83 7.31 -0.59
C LYS A 142 -37.17 8.19 0.48
N TYR A 143 -36.19 7.66 1.20
CA TYR A 143 -35.44 8.43 2.20
C TYR A 143 -34.74 9.64 1.57
N LYS A 144 -34.11 9.44 0.40
CA LYS A 144 -33.43 10.51 -0.35
C LYS A 144 -34.40 11.58 -0.84
N ASP A 145 -35.56 11.19 -1.35
CA ASP A 145 -36.61 12.11 -1.78
C ASP A 145 -37.12 12.95 -0.59
N ASN A 146 -37.40 12.30 0.55
CA ASN A 146 -37.79 12.97 1.78
C ASN A 146 -36.71 13.92 2.31
N ASN A 147 -35.44 13.51 2.25
CA ASN A 147 -34.34 14.39 2.66
C ASN A 147 -34.26 15.63 1.75
N THR A 148 -34.43 15.46 0.44
CA THR A 148 -34.42 16.57 -0.52
C THR A 148 -35.55 17.57 -0.23
N GLU A 149 -36.77 17.06 -0.02
CA GLU A 149 -37.92 17.90 0.35
C GLU A 149 -37.71 18.57 1.72
N LEU A 150 -37.13 17.86 2.71
CA LEU A 150 -36.83 18.42 4.02
C LEU A 150 -35.83 19.59 3.94
N GLN A 151 -34.77 19.47 3.14
CA GLN A 151 -33.82 20.57 2.94
C GLN A 151 -34.48 21.77 2.26
N SER A 152 -35.34 21.54 1.25
CA SER A 152 -36.12 22.59 0.61
C SER A 152 -37.04 23.31 1.61
N LEU A 153 -37.79 22.55 2.43
CA LEU A 153 -38.70 23.09 3.44
C LEU A 153 -38.00 23.94 4.50
N LYS A 154 -36.77 23.60 4.90
CA LYS A 154 -35.99 24.40 5.88
C LYS A 154 -35.66 25.81 5.39
N GLN A 155 -35.64 26.04 4.08
CA GLN A 155 -35.27 27.33 3.48
C GLN A 155 -36.49 28.23 3.19
N ARG A 156 -37.71 27.71 3.37
CA ARG A 156 -38.96 28.40 2.98
C ARG A 156 -40.02 28.28 4.07
N LYS A 157 -41.08 29.10 3.97
CA LYS A 157 -42.27 29.01 4.84
C LYS A 157 -43.46 28.29 4.19
N SER A 158 -43.44 28.20 2.86
CA SER A 158 -44.49 27.57 2.04
C SER A 158 -44.56 26.06 2.26
N GLN A 159 -45.77 25.51 2.24
CA GLN A 159 -46.04 24.07 2.28
C GLN A 159 -46.15 23.44 0.89
N ILE A 160 -46.14 24.25 -0.17
CA ILE A 160 -46.23 23.79 -1.55
C ILE A 160 -45.02 22.90 -1.87
N PRO A 161 -45.20 21.72 -2.51
CA PRO A 161 -44.10 20.82 -2.84
C PRO A 161 -42.95 21.50 -3.60
N GLY A 162 -41.70 21.06 -3.38
CA GLY A 162 -40.51 21.64 -4.01
C GLY A 162 -40.63 21.78 -5.53
N LYS A 163 -41.05 20.69 -6.20
CA LYS A 163 -41.22 20.64 -7.67
C LYS A 163 -42.17 21.72 -8.21
N ASN A 164 -43.23 22.06 -7.48
CA ASN A 164 -44.16 23.12 -7.88
C ASN A 164 -43.54 24.50 -7.71
N LEU A 165 -42.77 24.73 -6.64
CA LEU A 165 -42.07 25.99 -6.45
C LEU A 165 -40.97 26.19 -7.49
N GLU A 166 -40.23 25.15 -7.86
CA GLU A 166 -39.21 25.21 -8.92
C GLU A 166 -39.81 25.67 -10.25
N ILE A 167 -41.01 25.20 -10.61
CA ILE A 167 -41.74 25.66 -11.80
C ILE A 167 -42.03 27.18 -11.69
N ARG A 168 -42.55 27.63 -10.55
CA ARG A 168 -42.82 29.05 -10.31
C ARG A 168 -41.55 29.89 -10.37
N GLU A 169 -40.47 29.46 -9.73
CA GLU A 169 -39.19 30.17 -9.68
C GLU A 169 -38.58 30.33 -11.07
N ARG A 170 -38.64 29.30 -11.92
CA ARG A 170 -38.21 29.38 -13.32
C ARG A 170 -39.01 30.41 -14.11
N ILE A 171 -40.33 30.41 -13.96
CA ILE A 171 -41.21 31.38 -14.64
C ILE A 171 -40.93 32.80 -14.13
N SER A 172 -40.89 32.97 -12.81
CA SER A 172 -40.62 34.24 -12.12
C SER A 172 -39.29 34.84 -12.55
N THR A 173 -38.22 34.03 -12.61
CA THR A 173 -36.89 34.46 -13.02
C THR A 173 -36.86 34.88 -14.48
N PHE A 174 -37.45 34.09 -15.38
CA PHE A 174 -37.42 34.38 -16.81
C PHE A 174 -38.26 35.62 -17.18
N LEU A 175 -39.40 35.80 -16.52
CA LEU A 175 -40.31 36.92 -16.77
C LEU A 175 -40.00 38.14 -15.90
N GLU A 176 -39.02 38.06 -14.99
CA GLU A 176 -38.69 39.12 -14.03
C GLU A 176 -39.92 39.57 -13.21
N ILE A 177 -40.79 38.62 -12.85
CA ILE A 177 -41.98 38.86 -12.03
C ILE A 177 -41.69 38.37 -10.60
N PRO A 178 -41.87 39.19 -9.55
CA PRO A 178 -41.68 38.73 -8.17
C PRO A 178 -42.57 37.52 -7.84
N VAL A 179 -42.03 36.52 -7.13
CA VAL A 179 -42.77 35.29 -6.76
C VAL A 179 -44.04 35.57 -5.95
N GLN A 180 -44.10 36.70 -5.24
CA GLN A 180 -45.24 37.16 -4.45
C GLN A 180 -46.42 37.60 -5.33
N GLU A 181 -46.16 38.01 -6.58
CA GLU A 181 -47.20 38.36 -7.56
C GLU A 181 -47.76 37.13 -8.28
N LEU A 182 -47.10 35.98 -8.14
CA LEU A 182 -47.52 34.68 -8.67
C LEU A 182 -47.74 33.67 -7.52
N PRO A 183 -48.57 33.96 -6.51
CA PRO A 183 -48.74 33.06 -5.38
C PRO A 183 -49.48 31.79 -5.80
N PHE A 184 -49.14 30.68 -5.15
CA PHE A 184 -50.02 29.52 -5.14
C PHE A 184 -51.19 29.78 -4.20
N ILE A 185 -52.40 29.34 -4.55
CA ILE A 185 -53.59 29.51 -3.71
C ILE A 185 -53.38 28.92 -2.30
N GLY A 186 -52.70 27.77 -2.19
CA GLY A 186 -52.42 27.12 -0.91
C GLY A 186 -51.53 27.95 0.02
N GLU A 187 -50.75 28.88 -0.52
CA GLU A 187 -49.96 29.84 0.28
C GLU A 187 -50.82 30.97 0.87
N LEU A 188 -52.05 31.13 0.36
CA LEU A 188 -52.99 32.17 0.75
C LEU A 188 -54.13 31.64 1.63
N LEU A 189 -54.31 30.32 1.69
CA LEU A 189 -55.35 29.66 2.49
C LEU A 189 -54.74 28.90 3.67
N LYS A 190 -55.43 28.90 4.81
CA LYS A 190 -55.10 28.09 5.99
C LYS A 190 -56.40 27.58 6.62
N VAL A 191 -56.44 26.37 7.16
CA VAL A 191 -57.59 25.92 7.97
C VAL A 191 -57.56 26.60 9.33
N LYS A 192 -58.72 27.04 9.84
CA LYS A 192 -58.84 27.68 11.17
C LYS A 192 -58.37 26.72 12.25
N ASP A 193 -57.63 27.22 13.25
CA ASP A 193 -57.09 26.38 14.32
C ASP A 193 -58.17 25.64 15.14
N LYS A 194 -59.38 26.21 15.23
CA LYS A 194 -60.55 25.59 15.87
C LYS A 194 -61.20 24.47 15.05
N GLU A 195 -60.94 24.41 13.75
CA GLU A 195 -61.53 23.44 12.80
C GLU A 195 -60.53 22.34 12.42
N LYS A 196 -59.50 22.08 13.23
CA LYS A 196 -58.44 21.10 12.92
C LYS A 196 -58.93 19.69 12.61
N GLU A 197 -60.07 19.29 13.18
CA GLU A 197 -60.70 18.01 12.87
C GLU A 197 -61.12 17.87 11.39
N TRP A 198 -61.31 18.99 10.69
CA TRP A 198 -61.63 19.06 9.27
C TRP A 198 -60.41 19.25 8.37
N GLU A 199 -59.23 19.49 8.94
CA GLU A 199 -58.00 19.88 8.23
C GLU A 199 -57.69 18.93 7.06
N GLY A 200 -57.66 17.63 7.32
CA GLY A 200 -57.37 16.64 6.27
C GLY A 200 -58.44 16.53 5.18
N ALA A 201 -59.71 16.69 5.52
CA ALA A 201 -60.81 16.67 4.57
C ALA A 201 -60.81 17.92 3.67
N ILE A 202 -60.53 19.09 4.26
CA ILE A 202 -60.41 20.36 3.53
C ILE A 202 -59.14 20.34 2.65
N GLU A 203 -58.02 19.85 3.16
CA GLU A 203 -56.79 19.64 2.38
C GLU A 203 -57.04 18.78 1.17
N ARG A 204 -57.74 17.65 1.32
CA ARG A 204 -58.09 16.76 0.20
C ARG A 204 -58.95 17.46 -0.84
N LEU A 205 -60.01 18.17 -0.42
CA LEU A 205 -60.90 18.89 -1.35
C LEU A 205 -60.16 20.01 -2.09
N LEU A 206 -59.41 20.81 -1.35
CA LEU A 206 -58.75 22.01 -1.89
C LEU A 206 -57.37 21.71 -2.46
N HIS A 207 -56.86 20.46 -2.43
CA HIS A 207 -55.50 20.14 -2.85
C HIS A 207 -55.20 20.64 -4.28
N SER A 208 -56.03 20.24 -5.25
CA SER A 208 -55.86 20.65 -6.65
C SER A 208 -56.14 22.14 -6.87
N PHE A 209 -56.88 22.78 -5.98
CA PHE A 209 -57.12 24.22 -6.00
C PHE A 209 -55.91 25.00 -5.46
N GLY A 210 -55.37 24.56 -4.32
CA GLY A 210 -54.22 25.15 -3.66
C GLY A 210 -52.94 25.15 -4.50
N LEU A 211 -52.77 24.15 -5.38
CA LEU A 211 -51.64 24.08 -6.31
C LEU A 211 -51.76 24.98 -7.55
N ARG A 212 -52.84 25.77 -7.68
CA ARG A 212 -52.98 26.71 -8.81
C ARG A 212 -52.22 28.01 -8.54
N ILE A 213 -51.56 28.54 -9.55
CA ILE A 213 -50.92 29.87 -9.50
C ILE A 213 -51.95 30.94 -9.85
N LEU A 214 -51.98 32.04 -9.10
CA LEU A 214 -52.72 33.24 -9.47
C LEU A 214 -51.86 34.14 -10.35
N VAL A 215 -52.37 34.48 -11.53
CA VAL A 215 -51.67 35.32 -12.51
C VAL A 215 -52.47 36.61 -12.71
N PRO A 216 -51.96 37.75 -12.23
CA PRO A 216 -52.55 39.06 -12.50
C PRO A 216 -52.73 39.29 -14.01
N GLU A 217 -53.84 39.92 -14.39
CA GLU A 217 -54.15 40.22 -15.80
C GLU A 217 -53.03 40.98 -16.52
N ILE A 218 -52.29 41.84 -15.81
CA ILE A 218 -51.14 42.59 -16.34
C ILE A 218 -50.01 41.68 -16.85
N HIS A 219 -49.82 40.50 -16.25
CA HIS A 219 -48.75 39.56 -16.60
C HIS A 219 -49.21 38.43 -17.54
N TYR A 220 -50.53 38.27 -17.71
CA TYR A 220 -51.15 37.11 -18.34
C TYR A 220 -50.62 36.79 -19.75
N SER A 221 -50.47 37.80 -20.60
CA SER A 221 -49.98 37.61 -21.98
C SER A 221 -48.54 37.06 -22.02
N ARG A 222 -47.64 37.66 -21.24
CA ARG A 222 -46.23 37.24 -21.13
C ARG A 222 -46.11 35.84 -20.48
N PHE A 223 -46.93 35.58 -19.46
CA PHE A 223 -47.00 34.28 -18.80
C PHE A 223 -47.39 33.16 -19.77
N ASN A 224 -48.46 33.35 -20.55
CA ASN A 224 -48.92 32.37 -21.53
C ASN A 224 -47.88 32.11 -22.63
N HIS A 225 -47.21 33.17 -23.11
CA HIS A 225 -46.17 33.01 -24.13
C HIS A 225 -45.03 32.11 -23.63
N TYR A 226 -44.57 32.31 -22.38
CA TYR A 226 -43.53 31.48 -21.79
C TYR A 226 -43.97 30.02 -21.61
N VAL A 227 -45.15 29.81 -20.98
CA VAL A 227 -45.68 28.47 -20.69
C VAL A 227 -45.91 27.67 -21.97
N ASN A 228 -46.43 28.29 -23.03
CA ASN A 228 -46.69 27.61 -24.30
C ASN A 228 -45.40 27.19 -25.04
N LYS A 229 -44.29 27.91 -24.82
CA LYS A 229 -43.02 27.68 -25.54
C LYS A 229 -42.05 26.77 -24.78
N THR A 230 -42.26 26.55 -23.49
CA THR A 230 -41.26 25.94 -22.60
C THR A 230 -41.75 24.62 -22.03
N ASP A 231 -40.88 23.60 -22.03
CA ASP A 231 -41.12 22.39 -21.23
C ASP A 231 -40.91 22.69 -19.74
N LEU A 232 -42.01 22.68 -18.99
CA LEU A 232 -42.01 22.95 -17.56
C LEU A 232 -41.52 21.76 -16.72
N ARG A 233 -41.39 20.56 -17.30
CA ARG A 233 -41.07 19.30 -16.58
C ARG A 233 -42.02 19.01 -15.41
N GLY A 234 -43.28 19.41 -15.55
CA GLY A 234 -44.31 19.19 -14.54
C GLY A 234 -45.67 19.76 -14.95
N LYS A 235 -46.68 19.55 -14.10
CA LYS A 235 -48.04 20.03 -14.31
C LYS A 235 -48.21 21.42 -13.69
N LEU A 236 -48.62 22.38 -14.52
CA LEU A 236 -48.98 23.74 -14.08
C LEU A 236 -50.47 23.98 -14.35
N VAL A 237 -51.17 24.48 -13.35
CA VAL A 237 -52.54 25.00 -13.48
C VAL A 237 -52.53 26.41 -12.91
N TYR A 238 -53.16 27.36 -13.59
CA TYR A 238 -53.16 28.76 -13.17
C TYR A 238 -54.49 29.43 -13.48
N ASN A 239 -54.80 30.48 -12.72
CA ASN A 239 -55.99 31.31 -12.88
C ASN A 239 -55.58 32.73 -13.30
N LYS A 240 -56.20 33.24 -14.36
CA LYS A 240 -56.13 34.67 -14.70
C LYS A 240 -56.98 35.46 -13.70
N VAL A 241 -56.42 36.49 -13.06
CA VAL A 241 -57.14 37.30 -12.07
C VAL A 241 -57.17 38.78 -12.47
N ALA A 242 -58.37 39.34 -12.54
CA ALA A 242 -58.60 40.77 -12.70
C ALA A 242 -58.84 41.42 -11.33
N LEU A 243 -57.83 42.14 -10.81
CA LEU A 243 -57.83 42.68 -9.44
C LEU A 243 -58.81 43.86 -9.24
N LYS A 244 -59.29 44.49 -10.32
CA LYS A 244 -60.12 45.71 -10.29
C LYS A 244 -61.63 45.46 -10.44
N ASN A 245 -62.07 44.20 -10.51
CA ASN A 245 -63.50 43.90 -10.65
C ASN A 245 -64.23 44.03 -9.31
N GLU A 246 -65.46 44.54 -9.36
CA GLU A 246 -66.42 44.45 -8.26
C GLU A 246 -66.97 43.02 -8.23
N PHE A 247 -66.64 42.28 -7.19
CA PHE A 247 -67.14 40.92 -6.95
C PHE A 247 -68.53 40.98 -6.29
N ARG A 248 -69.41 40.04 -6.63
CA ARG A 248 -70.83 40.09 -6.25
C ARG A 248 -71.04 39.96 -4.74
N LEU A 249 -72.11 40.58 -4.23
CA LEU A 249 -72.65 40.30 -2.91
C LEU A 249 -73.30 38.92 -2.93
N TYR A 250 -72.79 38.00 -2.11
CA TYR A 250 -73.34 36.67 -1.94
C TYR A 250 -74.54 36.70 -0.97
N GLY A 251 -75.45 35.72 -1.11
CA GLY A 251 -76.51 35.49 -0.14
C GLY A 251 -75.96 35.01 1.22
N GLU A 252 -76.84 34.61 2.14
CA GLU A 252 -76.43 34.07 3.43
C GLU A 252 -75.53 32.83 3.25
N ILE A 253 -74.34 32.87 3.84
CA ILE A 253 -73.35 31.78 3.83
C ILE A 253 -73.62 30.88 5.05
N ASP A 254 -73.77 29.58 4.82
CA ASP A 254 -73.99 28.62 5.91
C ASP A 254 -72.77 28.55 6.85
N ALA A 255 -73.00 28.46 8.15
CA ALA A 255 -71.93 28.43 9.16
C ALA A 255 -70.96 27.24 8.99
N ASP A 256 -71.44 26.12 8.44
CA ASP A 256 -70.65 24.91 8.19
C ASP A 256 -70.09 24.83 6.77
N GLU A 257 -70.28 25.86 5.95
CA GLU A 257 -69.61 25.96 4.66
C GLU A 257 -68.09 26.08 4.83
N ILE A 258 -67.32 25.49 3.91
CA ILE A 258 -65.85 25.48 3.97
C ILE A 258 -65.24 26.87 4.07
N TYR A 259 -65.84 27.87 3.42
CA TYR A 259 -65.42 29.27 3.53
C TYR A 259 -65.32 29.73 4.99
N ASN A 260 -66.25 29.31 5.85
CA ASN A 260 -66.27 29.65 7.27
C ASN A 260 -65.27 28.83 8.11
N LYS A 261 -64.65 27.79 7.55
CA LYS A 261 -63.64 26.94 8.21
C LYS A 261 -62.20 27.22 7.78
N ILE A 262 -62.00 28.09 6.78
CA ILE A 262 -60.69 28.52 6.30
C ILE A 262 -60.41 30.00 6.59
N GLU A 263 -59.14 30.36 6.66
CA GLU A 263 -58.61 31.71 6.81
C GLU A 263 -57.88 32.10 5.52
N LEU A 264 -58.19 33.30 5.02
CA LEU A 264 -57.47 33.91 3.92
C LEU A 264 -56.36 34.80 4.50
N LYS A 265 -55.20 34.77 3.86
CA LYS A 265 -54.06 35.62 4.25
C LYS A 265 -54.48 37.09 4.21
N PRO A 266 -54.25 37.87 5.27
CA PRO A 266 -54.76 39.25 5.37
C PRO A 266 -54.15 40.19 4.32
N ASP A 267 -52.85 40.06 4.06
CA ASP A 267 -52.08 40.99 3.24
C ASP A 267 -51.97 40.54 1.77
N THR A 268 -53.08 40.18 1.12
CA THR A 268 -53.07 39.72 -0.28
C THR A 268 -54.04 40.50 -1.17
N ASP A 269 -53.54 40.96 -2.33
CA ASP A 269 -54.34 41.65 -3.35
C ASP A 269 -55.41 40.73 -3.98
N PHE A 270 -55.23 39.40 -3.86
CA PHE A 270 -56.13 38.40 -4.42
C PHE A 270 -57.33 38.07 -3.52
N ARG A 271 -57.46 38.72 -2.36
CA ARG A 271 -58.43 38.35 -1.33
C ARG A 271 -59.86 38.29 -1.85
N LYS A 272 -60.35 39.37 -2.48
CA LYS A 272 -61.73 39.44 -2.98
C LYS A 272 -62.03 38.38 -4.03
N TRP A 273 -61.05 38.08 -4.90
CA TRP A 273 -61.18 37.03 -5.90
C TRP A 273 -61.26 35.64 -5.24
N LEU A 274 -60.41 35.36 -4.24
CA LEU A 274 -60.45 34.11 -3.50
C LEU A 274 -61.77 33.92 -2.75
N GLU A 275 -62.27 34.97 -2.08
CA GLU A 275 -63.59 34.94 -1.42
C GLU A 275 -64.69 34.58 -2.42
N ASN A 276 -64.70 35.23 -3.60
CA ASN A 276 -65.65 34.96 -4.67
C ASN A 276 -65.59 33.49 -5.14
N GLU A 277 -64.39 33.00 -5.48
CA GLU A 277 -64.21 31.62 -5.96
C GLU A 277 -64.60 30.56 -4.91
N LEU A 278 -64.26 30.81 -3.65
CA LEU A 278 -64.56 29.89 -2.56
C LEU A 278 -66.07 29.78 -2.33
N ILE A 279 -66.79 30.90 -2.30
CA ILE A 279 -68.23 30.93 -2.08
C ILE A 279 -69.00 30.43 -3.32
N GLU A 280 -68.52 30.70 -4.53
CA GLU A 280 -69.24 30.30 -5.75
C GLU A 280 -69.00 28.82 -6.12
N TYR A 281 -67.74 28.37 -6.08
CA TYR A 281 -67.35 27.06 -6.59
C TYR A 281 -67.07 26.03 -5.50
N TYR A 282 -66.63 26.47 -4.32
CA TYR A 282 -66.25 25.62 -3.18
C TYR A 282 -67.20 25.72 -1.99
N ASN A 283 -68.48 26.04 -2.23
CA ASN A 283 -69.57 26.02 -1.26
C ASN A 283 -70.00 24.62 -0.78
N TYR A 284 -69.05 23.79 -0.40
CA TYR A 284 -69.30 22.50 0.21
C TYR A 284 -69.63 22.70 1.69
N ILE A 285 -70.65 21.99 2.16
CA ILE A 285 -71.03 21.97 3.58
C ILE A 285 -70.26 20.85 4.29
N CYS A 286 -69.61 21.18 5.41
CA CYS A 286 -68.98 20.20 6.28
C CYS A 286 -70.04 19.49 7.14
N CYS A 287 -70.39 18.27 6.74
CA CYS A 287 -71.47 17.50 7.34
C CYS A 287 -70.95 16.60 8.47
N ASN A 288 -71.42 16.85 9.70
CA ASN A 288 -71.06 16.04 10.87
C ASN A 288 -71.61 14.60 10.81
N ASP A 289 -72.70 14.39 10.07
CA ASP A 289 -73.33 13.09 9.87
C ASP A 289 -73.69 12.85 8.40
N LEU A 290 -74.02 11.59 8.09
CA LEU A 290 -74.39 11.17 6.74
C LEU A 290 -75.78 11.66 6.33
N GLU A 291 -76.67 11.93 7.27
CA GLU A 291 -78.04 12.38 6.96
C GLU A 291 -78.02 13.77 6.33
N ARG A 292 -77.28 14.71 6.95
CA ARG A 292 -77.03 16.04 6.38
C ARG A 292 -76.28 15.92 5.06
N PHE A 293 -75.23 15.10 4.99
CA PHE A 293 -74.48 14.88 3.75
C PHE A 293 -75.36 14.43 2.56
N GLN A 294 -76.39 13.62 2.81
CA GLN A 294 -77.32 13.18 1.77
C GLN A 294 -78.28 14.29 1.32
N LYS A 295 -78.70 15.19 2.23
CA LYS A 295 -79.60 16.32 1.92
C LYS A 295 -78.89 17.44 1.15
N GLU A 296 -77.63 17.72 1.46
CA GLU A 296 -76.89 18.82 0.84
C GLU A 296 -76.53 18.56 -0.62
N LEU A 297 -76.57 19.59 -1.48
CA LEU A 297 -76.16 19.47 -2.89
C LEU A 297 -74.65 19.24 -3.03
N LYS A 298 -73.86 19.85 -2.14
CA LYS A 298 -72.41 19.65 -2.03
C LYS A 298 -72.05 19.43 -0.58
N GLY A 299 -71.40 18.31 -0.28
CA GLY A 299 -71.08 17.92 1.10
C GLY A 299 -69.65 17.43 1.24
N LEU A 300 -69.09 17.57 2.44
CA LEU A 300 -67.80 17.04 2.84
C LEU A 300 -67.94 16.34 4.20
N THR A 301 -67.42 15.13 4.32
CA THR A 301 -67.33 14.42 5.61
C THR A 301 -65.92 14.51 6.20
N LYS A 302 -65.78 14.33 7.52
CA LYS A 302 -64.46 14.30 8.20
C LYS A 302 -63.53 13.20 7.66
N SER A 303 -64.10 12.10 7.17
CA SER A 303 -63.35 11.00 6.55
C SER A 303 -62.96 11.25 5.08
N GLY A 304 -63.25 12.45 4.56
CA GLY A 304 -62.84 12.89 3.23
C GLY A 304 -63.65 12.32 2.07
N LEU A 305 -64.90 11.92 2.31
CA LEU A 305 -65.89 11.72 1.24
C LEU A 305 -66.41 13.09 0.78
N ILE A 306 -66.24 13.37 -0.51
CA ILE A 306 -66.63 14.62 -1.18
C ILE A 306 -67.85 14.32 -2.04
N LYS A 307 -68.93 15.09 -1.86
CA LYS A 307 -70.12 15.07 -2.72
C LYS A 307 -70.18 16.35 -3.53
N GLY A 308 -70.11 16.22 -4.84
CA GLY A 308 -70.52 17.23 -5.80
C GLY A 308 -71.98 17.03 -6.24
N LYS A 309 -72.43 17.83 -7.21
CA LYS A 309 -73.83 17.77 -7.71
C LYS A 309 -74.21 16.40 -8.30
N THR A 310 -73.26 15.75 -8.97
CA THR A 310 -73.46 14.46 -9.64
C THR A 310 -72.33 13.48 -9.32
N LEU A 311 -71.11 13.97 -9.20
CA LEU A 311 -69.92 13.20 -8.86
C LEU A 311 -69.71 13.14 -7.34
N HIS A 312 -69.36 11.96 -6.84
CA HIS A 312 -68.88 11.77 -5.47
C HIS A 312 -67.49 11.16 -5.52
N GLU A 313 -66.58 11.62 -4.67
CA GLU A 313 -65.18 11.19 -4.64
C GLU A 313 -64.77 10.78 -3.22
N LYS A 314 -64.15 9.61 -3.10
CA LYS A 314 -63.41 9.20 -1.91
C LYS A 314 -62.06 8.66 -2.35
N ASN A 315 -61.03 9.48 -2.17
CA ASN A 315 -59.67 9.14 -2.58
C ASN A 315 -58.82 8.82 -1.35
N ASP A 316 -58.75 7.53 -1.00
CA ASP A 316 -57.94 7.05 0.13
C ASP A 316 -56.54 6.54 -0.27
N SER A 317 -56.09 6.85 -1.50
CA SER A 317 -54.71 6.55 -1.96
C SER A 317 -53.64 7.23 -1.11
N ILE A 318 -54.01 8.35 -0.47
CA ILE A 318 -53.19 9.06 0.51
C ILE A 318 -54.00 9.13 1.80
N ASN A 319 -53.38 8.77 2.92
CA ASN A 319 -53.99 8.89 4.24
C ASN A 319 -54.34 10.36 4.52
N ILE A 320 -55.59 10.61 4.89
CA ILE A 320 -56.13 11.95 5.13
C ILE A 320 -55.43 12.70 6.27
N LEU A 321 -54.83 11.96 7.22
CA LEU A 321 -54.09 12.51 8.36
C LEU A 321 -52.60 12.71 8.07
N ASP A 322 -52.15 12.38 6.85
CA ASP A 322 -50.75 12.48 6.48
C ASP A 322 -50.35 13.91 6.11
N ARG A 323 -49.89 14.63 7.13
CA ARG A 323 -49.44 16.03 7.05
C ARG A 323 -48.28 16.26 6.07
N ARG A 324 -47.58 15.21 5.62
CA ARG A 324 -46.55 15.35 4.58
C ARG A 324 -47.14 15.84 3.25
N ASN A 325 -48.41 15.53 2.99
CA ASN A 325 -49.09 15.88 1.75
C ASN A 325 -49.92 17.17 1.84
N TYR A 326 -49.98 17.80 3.01
CA TYR A 326 -50.71 19.05 3.20
C TYR A 326 -49.99 20.20 2.49
N ILE A 327 -50.78 21.09 1.89
CA ILE A 327 -50.30 22.21 1.08
C ILE A 327 -50.86 23.56 1.51
N LEU A 328 -51.91 23.58 2.33
CA LEU A 328 -52.56 24.80 2.79
C LEU A 328 -51.92 25.27 4.09
N GLY A 329 -51.50 26.52 4.11
CA GLY A 329 -51.09 27.21 5.34
C GLY A 329 -49.81 28.00 5.19
N TRP A 330 -49.58 28.89 6.14
CA TRP A 330 -48.53 29.93 6.05
C TRP A 330 -47.20 29.56 6.72
N ASN A 331 -47.13 28.38 7.33
CA ASN A 331 -45.90 27.81 7.89
C ASN A 331 -45.84 26.32 7.58
N ASN A 332 -44.64 25.74 7.60
CA ASN A 332 -44.39 24.34 7.27
C ASN A 332 -43.83 23.51 8.43
N GLN A 333 -43.92 24.00 9.67
CA GLN A 333 -43.30 23.35 10.83
C GLN A 333 -43.87 21.94 11.08
N GLU A 334 -45.19 21.78 10.97
CA GLU A 334 -45.85 20.49 11.17
C GLU A 334 -45.54 19.51 10.03
N LYS A 335 -45.41 20.00 8.79
CA LYS A 335 -44.96 19.21 7.64
C LYS A 335 -43.52 18.74 7.79
N ILE A 336 -42.62 19.61 8.26
CA ILE A 336 -41.22 19.27 8.58
C ILE A 336 -41.17 18.15 9.64
N LYS A 337 -41.91 18.30 10.75
CA LYS A 337 -41.98 17.26 11.80
C LYS A 337 -42.49 15.93 11.26
N ALA A 338 -43.50 15.95 10.41
CA ALA A 338 -44.07 14.74 9.81
C ALA A 338 -43.07 14.02 8.89
N ILE A 339 -42.36 14.76 8.02
CA ILE A 339 -41.31 14.20 7.14
C ILE A 339 -40.14 13.66 7.97
N GLN A 340 -39.68 14.39 8.99
CA GLN A 340 -38.61 13.93 9.87
C GLN A 340 -38.95 12.63 10.60
N LYS A 341 -40.20 12.51 11.09
CA LYS A 341 -40.68 11.28 11.73
C LYS A 341 -40.60 10.10 10.74
N GLU A 342 -41.12 10.27 9.53
CA GLU A 342 -41.05 9.23 8.52
C GLU A 342 -39.61 8.87 8.15
N MET A 343 -38.72 9.86 8.01
CA MET A 343 -37.31 9.59 7.73
C MET A 343 -36.66 8.72 8.82
N ASN A 344 -36.97 8.98 10.09
CA ASN A 344 -36.50 8.14 11.19
C ASN A 344 -37.07 6.72 11.10
N ASP A 345 -38.37 6.59 10.80
CA ASP A 345 -39.02 5.27 10.64
C ASP A 345 -38.41 4.50 9.45
N LEU A 346 -38.18 5.17 8.31
CA LEU A 346 -37.51 4.62 7.14
C LEU A 346 -36.08 4.16 7.46
N GLN A 347 -35.31 4.96 8.21
CA GLN A 347 -33.94 4.60 8.58
C GLN A 347 -33.88 3.32 9.42
N VAL A 348 -34.84 3.13 10.33
CA VAL A 348 -34.95 1.88 11.13
C VAL A 348 -35.22 0.68 10.20
N ILE A 349 -36.10 0.83 9.22
CA ILE A 349 -36.42 -0.24 8.27
C ILE A 349 -35.21 -0.53 7.36
N ILE A 350 -34.56 0.51 6.81
CA ILE A 350 -33.35 0.39 5.98
C ILE A 350 -32.27 -0.41 6.70
N ASN A 351 -31.99 -0.07 7.97
CA ASN A 351 -30.99 -0.78 8.76
C ASN A 351 -31.34 -2.26 8.93
N ARG A 352 -32.60 -2.56 9.28
CA ARG A 352 -33.08 -3.95 9.41
C ARG A 352 -32.98 -4.74 8.11
N THR A 353 -33.41 -4.15 6.99
CA THR A 353 -33.34 -4.81 5.68
C THR A 353 -31.88 -5.02 5.25
N SER A 354 -31.00 -4.05 5.53
CA SER A 354 -29.56 -4.18 5.27
C SER A 354 -28.92 -5.33 6.07
N ASP A 355 -29.27 -5.47 7.35
CA ASP A 355 -28.80 -6.57 8.19
C ASP A 355 -29.32 -7.94 7.71
N SER A 356 -30.56 -8.01 7.22
CA SER A 356 -31.11 -9.21 6.58
C SER A 356 -30.35 -9.58 5.30
N VAL A 357 -29.97 -8.61 4.47
CA VAL A 357 -29.14 -8.84 3.27
C VAL A 357 -27.77 -9.42 3.68
N ARG A 358 -27.12 -8.83 4.69
CA ARG A 358 -25.82 -9.33 5.19
C ARG A 358 -25.89 -10.74 5.74
N THR A 359 -26.96 -11.05 6.48
CA THR A 359 -27.18 -12.40 7.03
C THR A 359 -27.35 -13.41 5.90
N ASN A 360 -28.15 -13.07 4.88
CA ASN A 360 -28.34 -13.91 3.69
C ASN A 360 -27.03 -14.12 2.92
N ASP A 361 -26.24 -13.06 2.69
CA ASP A 361 -24.93 -13.17 2.03
C ASP A 361 -23.97 -14.09 2.82
N HIS A 362 -23.99 -14.03 4.15
CA HIS A 362 -23.18 -14.92 4.99
C HIS A 362 -23.62 -16.39 4.90
N GLU A 363 -24.94 -16.64 4.91
CA GLU A 363 -25.48 -17.99 4.73
C GLU A 363 -25.15 -18.55 3.34
N GLN A 364 -25.17 -17.70 2.30
CA GLN A 364 -24.67 -18.07 0.99
C GLN A 364 -23.22 -18.52 1.13
N ASP A 365 -22.28 -17.67 1.55
CA ASP A 365 -20.86 -18.04 1.62
C ASP A 365 -20.58 -19.37 2.36
N GLN A 366 -21.29 -19.65 3.46
CA GLN A 366 -21.20 -20.94 4.16
C GLN A 366 -21.64 -22.13 3.28
N LEU A 367 -22.75 -21.99 2.57
CA LEU A 367 -23.24 -23.01 1.63
C LEU A 367 -22.30 -23.19 0.44
N LYS A 368 -21.65 -22.13 -0.06
CA LYS A 368 -20.64 -22.23 -1.13
C LYS A 368 -19.48 -23.10 -0.69
N HIS A 369 -18.91 -22.80 0.47
CA HIS A 369 -17.79 -23.55 1.03
C HIS A 369 -18.18 -25.03 1.24
N LYS A 370 -19.36 -25.28 1.81
CA LYS A 370 -19.85 -26.66 2.00
C LYS A 370 -20.05 -27.40 0.66
N LYS A 371 -20.53 -26.71 -0.39
CA LYS A 371 -20.69 -27.27 -1.73
C LYS A 371 -19.33 -27.65 -2.36
N GLU A 372 -18.29 -26.84 -2.16
CA GLU A 372 -16.93 -27.12 -2.64
C GLU A 372 -16.37 -28.38 -1.98
N ILE A 373 -16.47 -28.51 -0.65
CA ILE A 373 -16.05 -29.72 0.08
C ILE A 373 -16.83 -30.96 -0.39
N LEU A 374 -18.15 -30.84 -0.60
CA LEU A 374 -18.97 -31.93 -1.14
C LEU A 374 -18.56 -32.31 -2.57
N GLN A 375 -18.18 -31.35 -3.40
CA GLN A 375 -17.67 -31.64 -4.74
C GLN A 375 -16.36 -32.44 -4.67
N ASP A 376 -15.47 -32.06 -3.76
CA ASP A 376 -14.18 -32.72 -3.58
C ASP A 376 -14.33 -34.15 -3.04
N ILE A 377 -15.24 -34.37 -2.07
CA ILE A 377 -15.47 -35.73 -1.55
C ILE A 377 -16.11 -36.64 -2.60
N ILE A 378 -17.00 -36.11 -3.44
CA ILE A 378 -17.65 -36.85 -4.54
C ILE A 378 -16.65 -37.24 -5.64
N ASN A 379 -15.51 -36.55 -5.76
CA ASN A 379 -14.49 -36.89 -6.75
C ASN A 379 -13.77 -38.22 -6.47
N TYR A 380 -13.83 -38.73 -5.23
CA TYR A 380 -13.35 -40.06 -4.88
C TYR A 380 -14.38 -41.10 -5.36
N LYS A 381 -14.14 -41.73 -6.51
CA LYS A 381 -15.12 -42.62 -7.15
C LYS A 381 -15.09 -44.06 -6.64
N ASP A 382 -13.93 -44.50 -6.17
CA ASP A 382 -13.67 -45.89 -5.80
C ASP A 382 -12.93 -45.95 -4.45
N PHE A 383 -13.37 -46.87 -3.58
CA PHE A 383 -12.74 -47.14 -2.31
C PHE A 383 -11.28 -47.62 -2.48
N ALA A 384 -10.96 -48.27 -3.60
CA ALA A 384 -9.61 -48.73 -3.92
C ALA A 384 -8.57 -47.60 -3.98
N GLU A 385 -8.99 -46.35 -4.19
CA GLU A 385 -8.11 -45.17 -4.21
C GLU A 385 -7.61 -44.76 -2.83
N ILE A 386 -8.32 -45.15 -1.77
CA ILE A 386 -7.99 -44.85 -0.36
C ILE A 386 -7.64 -46.10 0.45
N GLU A 387 -7.87 -47.30 -0.09
CA GLU A 387 -7.55 -48.59 0.55
C GLU A 387 -6.04 -48.90 0.53
N TRP A 388 -5.27 -48.21 1.38
CA TRP A 388 -3.82 -48.46 1.50
C TRP A 388 -3.49 -49.70 2.36
N LYS A 389 -4.38 -50.11 3.28
CA LYS A 389 -4.17 -51.26 4.17
C LYS A 389 -3.96 -52.57 3.42
N ARG A 390 -4.66 -52.76 2.29
CA ARG A 390 -4.51 -53.94 1.42
C ARG A 390 -3.12 -54.02 0.77
N VAL A 391 -2.61 -52.88 0.30
CA VAL A 391 -1.26 -52.77 -0.28
C VAL A 391 -0.18 -53.10 0.76
N VAL A 392 -0.38 -52.72 2.03
CA VAL A 392 0.55 -53.07 3.12
C VAL A 392 0.62 -54.57 3.35
N ILE A 393 -0.53 -55.26 3.32
CA ILE A 393 -0.57 -56.72 3.46
C ILE A 393 0.22 -57.36 2.30
N GLU A 394 0.04 -56.88 1.07
CA GLU A 394 0.74 -57.39 -0.11
C GLU A 394 2.26 -57.18 -0.02
N ILE A 395 2.70 -55.98 0.39
CA ILE A 395 4.12 -55.69 0.65
C ILE A 395 4.69 -56.66 1.71
N GLU A 396 3.97 -56.91 2.81
CA GLU A 396 4.43 -57.84 3.86
C GLU A 396 4.48 -59.30 3.37
N THR A 397 3.56 -59.73 2.50
CA THR A 397 3.63 -61.05 1.86
C THR A 397 4.82 -61.18 0.91
N LEU A 398 5.15 -60.14 0.16
CA LEU A 398 6.33 -60.13 -0.72
C LEU A 398 7.63 -60.11 0.09
N LYS A 399 7.72 -59.32 1.17
CA LYS A 399 8.88 -59.32 2.08
C LYS A 399 9.11 -60.67 2.75
N THR A 400 8.05 -61.32 3.21
CA THR A 400 8.16 -62.66 3.81
C THR A 400 8.55 -63.72 2.78
N THR A 401 8.05 -63.60 1.54
CA THR A 401 8.45 -64.47 0.41
C THR A 401 9.92 -64.24 0.03
N LYS A 402 10.35 -62.98 -0.05
CA LYS A 402 11.76 -62.58 -0.26
C LYS A 402 12.66 -63.23 0.77
N LYS A 403 12.33 -63.07 2.06
CA LYS A 403 13.12 -63.63 3.16
C LYS A 403 13.26 -65.15 3.07
N LYS A 404 12.17 -65.87 2.74
CA LYS A 404 12.20 -67.33 2.56
C LYS A 404 13.08 -67.75 1.37
N LEU A 405 13.03 -67.02 0.26
CA LEU A 405 13.87 -67.29 -0.91
C LEU A 405 15.36 -67.03 -0.61
N GLU A 406 15.67 -65.94 0.09
CA GLU A 406 17.04 -65.63 0.55
C GLU A 406 17.58 -66.67 1.53
N GLU A 407 16.74 -67.21 2.41
CA GLU A 407 17.12 -68.27 3.37
C GLU A 407 17.30 -69.65 2.71
N SER A 408 16.69 -69.90 1.55
CA SER A 408 16.71 -71.20 0.86
C SER A 408 17.93 -71.42 -0.05
N SER A 409 18.73 -70.39 -0.33
CA SER A 409 19.88 -70.47 -1.22
C SER A 409 21.16 -69.98 -0.52
N ASP A 410 21.88 -70.91 0.11
CA ASP A 410 23.18 -70.64 0.76
C ASP A 410 24.21 -70.02 -0.20
N LYS A 411 24.16 -70.41 -1.48
CA LYS A 411 25.03 -69.88 -2.53
C LYS A 411 24.70 -68.43 -2.89
N LEU A 412 23.42 -68.06 -2.88
CA LEU A 412 22.97 -66.70 -3.18
C LEU A 412 23.22 -65.76 -2.00
N LYS A 413 23.08 -66.27 -0.77
CA LYS A 413 23.45 -65.56 0.46
C LYS A 413 24.94 -65.21 0.50
N GLN A 414 25.80 -66.12 0.06
CA GLN A 414 27.24 -65.86 -0.07
C GLN A 414 27.52 -64.79 -1.13
N LEU A 415 26.93 -64.88 -2.32
CA LEU A 415 27.09 -63.88 -3.39
C LEU A 415 26.53 -62.49 -3.01
N GLN A 416 25.42 -62.44 -2.26
CA GLN A 416 24.86 -61.20 -1.74
C GLN A 416 25.75 -60.55 -0.68
N ASN A 417 26.31 -61.35 0.24
CA ASN A 417 27.27 -60.85 1.24
C ASN A 417 28.52 -60.27 0.57
N GLU A 418 29.07 -60.99 -0.42
CA GLU A 418 30.21 -60.52 -1.23
C GLU A 418 29.86 -59.21 -1.98
N LEU A 419 28.64 -59.07 -2.51
CA LEU A 419 28.16 -57.85 -3.16
C LEU A 419 28.04 -56.68 -2.18
N THR A 420 27.50 -56.89 -0.97
CA THR A 420 27.44 -55.84 0.06
C THR A 420 28.82 -55.40 0.53
N GLU A 421 29.75 -56.32 0.76
CA GLU A 421 31.12 -55.98 1.12
C GLU A 421 31.83 -55.20 -0.01
N LEU A 422 31.57 -55.56 -1.26
CA LEU A 422 32.11 -54.86 -2.42
C LEU A 422 31.55 -53.43 -2.52
N LYS A 423 30.25 -53.23 -2.30
CA LYS A 423 29.61 -51.90 -2.29
C LYS A 423 30.13 -51.00 -1.17
N ILE A 424 30.43 -51.57 0.01
CA ILE A 424 31.06 -50.83 1.11
C ILE A 424 32.46 -50.37 0.69
N LYS A 425 33.27 -51.27 0.12
CA LYS A 425 34.61 -50.93 -0.40
C LYS A 425 34.59 -49.88 -1.50
N GLN A 426 33.63 -49.95 -2.42
CA GLN A 426 33.42 -48.93 -3.45
C GLN A 426 33.13 -47.56 -2.83
N LYS A 427 32.17 -47.49 -1.90
CA LYS A 427 31.80 -46.23 -1.23
C LYS A 427 32.97 -45.59 -0.48
N ASP A 428 33.78 -46.39 0.23
CA ASP A 428 34.98 -45.90 0.92
C ASP A 428 36.02 -45.33 -0.06
N LYS A 429 36.18 -45.96 -1.22
CA LYS A 429 37.11 -45.51 -2.28
C LYS A 429 36.59 -44.27 -3.00
N GLU A 430 35.28 -44.16 -3.23
CA GLU A 430 34.64 -42.95 -3.80
C GLU A 430 34.78 -41.74 -2.87
N ILE A 431 34.67 -41.94 -1.55
CA ILE A 431 34.91 -40.88 -0.57
C ILE A 431 36.36 -40.39 -0.67
N LYS A 432 37.33 -41.31 -0.69
CA LYS A 432 38.77 -40.98 -0.83
C LYS A 432 39.12 -40.32 -2.16
N ALA A 433 38.46 -40.71 -3.25
CA ALA A 433 38.62 -40.09 -4.56
C ALA A 433 38.12 -38.63 -4.54
N LYS A 434 36.91 -38.38 -4.02
CA LYS A 434 36.36 -37.03 -3.86
C LYS A 434 37.21 -36.13 -2.96
N GLU A 435 37.76 -36.68 -1.88
CA GLU A 435 38.70 -35.95 -1.03
C GLU A 435 39.98 -35.56 -1.79
N SER A 436 40.52 -36.48 -2.59
CA SER A 436 41.70 -36.23 -3.42
C SER A 436 41.44 -35.21 -4.53
N GLU A 437 40.30 -35.29 -5.24
CA GLU A 437 39.86 -34.31 -6.26
C GLU A 437 39.68 -32.90 -5.66
N LYS A 438 39.14 -32.82 -4.44
CA LYS A 438 39.02 -31.56 -3.72
C LYS A 438 40.41 -30.98 -3.39
N ASN A 439 41.35 -31.83 -2.98
CA ASN A 439 42.74 -31.42 -2.72
C ASN A 439 43.44 -30.96 -4.01
N GLU A 440 43.23 -31.67 -5.12
CA GLU A 440 43.71 -31.27 -6.45
C GLU A 440 43.20 -29.88 -6.83
N THR A 441 41.88 -29.66 -6.75
CA THR A 441 41.25 -28.37 -7.08
C THR A 441 41.80 -27.23 -6.22
N ASN A 442 42.00 -27.47 -4.92
CA ASN A 442 42.58 -26.48 -4.01
C ASN A 442 44.03 -26.16 -4.38
N LEU A 443 44.85 -27.17 -4.68
CA LEU A 443 46.24 -26.98 -5.09
C LEU A 443 46.36 -26.25 -6.43
N GLU A 444 45.51 -26.57 -7.41
CA GLU A 444 45.47 -25.86 -8.69
C GLU A 444 45.08 -24.39 -8.54
N ARG A 445 44.10 -24.10 -7.66
CA ARG A 445 43.72 -22.73 -7.32
C ARG A 445 44.89 -21.97 -6.69
N ASP A 446 45.54 -22.56 -5.69
CA ASP A 446 46.67 -21.93 -4.99
C ASP A 446 47.85 -21.68 -5.94
N ILE A 447 48.17 -22.63 -6.82
CA ILE A 447 49.21 -22.46 -7.84
C ILE A 447 48.86 -21.30 -8.78
N LYS A 448 47.61 -21.22 -9.24
CA LYS A 448 47.15 -20.14 -10.12
C LYS A 448 47.21 -18.77 -9.45
N GLU A 449 46.86 -18.71 -8.16
CA GLU A 449 46.96 -17.50 -7.35
C GLU A 449 48.42 -17.06 -7.18
N TYR A 450 49.32 -17.98 -6.86
CA TYR A 450 50.75 -17.69 -6.75
C TYR A 450 51.35 -17.25 -8.09
N GLN A 451 50.95 -17.87 -9.21
CA GLN A 451 51.35 -17.45 -10.55
C GLN A 451 50.88 -16.02 -10.87
N LYS A 452 49.65 -15.66 -10.48
CA LYS A 452 49.14 -14.29 -10.64
C LYS A 452 49.96 -13.28 -9.83
N HIS A 453 50.29 -13.61 -8.58
CA HIS A 453 51.15 -12.77 -7.75
C HIS A 453 52.58 -12.68 -8.28
N LEU A 454 53.09 -13.74 -8.91
CA LEU A 454 54.41 -13.78 -9.53
C LEU A 454 54.47 -12.80 -10.71
N VAL A 455 53.50 -12.87 -11.61
CA VAL A 455 53.38 -11.95 -12.76
C VAL A 455 53.26 -10.50 -12.28
N SER A 456 52.37 -10.23 -11.32
CA SER A 456 52.22 -8.87 -10.77
C SER A 456 53.51 -8.35 -10.10
N SER A 457 54.26 -9.22 -9.43
CA SER A 457 55.54 -8.85 -8.82
C SER A 457 56.61 -8.56 -9.87
N GLN A 458 56.63 -9.32 -10.98
CA GLN A 458 57.53 -9.11 -12.13
C GLN A 458 57.20 -7.80 -12.88
N GLU A 459 55.93 -7.53 -13.16
CA GLU A 459 55.48 -6.26 -13.75
C GLU A 459 55.84 -5.06 -12.86
N GLY A 460 55.66 -5.20 -11.55
CA GLY A 460 56.05 -4.18 -10.57
C GLY A 460 57.55 -3.90 -10.54
N LEU A 461 58.39 -4.87 -10.92
CA LEU A 461 59.84 -4.72 -11.03
C LEU A 461 60.25 -3.99 -12.32
N ASN A 462 59.59 -4.31 -13.46
CA ASN A 462 59.91 -3.76 -14.79
C ASN A 462 59.72 -2.23 -14.89
N ASN A 463 58.94 -1.63 -14.00
CA ASN A 463 58.66 -0.19 -13.99
C ASN A 463 59.77 0.67 -13.36
N TYR A 464 60.87 0.07 -12.90
CA TYR A 464 61.94 0.77 -12.19
C TYR A 464 63.31 0.43 -12.79
N LYS A 465 64.21 1.42 -12.85
CA LYS A 465 65.60 1.20 -13.28
C LYS A 465 66.37 0.48 -12.19
N GLU A 466 67.25 -0.44 -12.59
CA GLU A 466 68.01 -1.30 -11.68
C GLU A 466 68.90 -0.51 -10.70
N GLU A 467 69.42 0.64 -11.13
CA GLU A 467 70.21 1.57 -10.32
C GLU A 467 69.40 2.15 -9.14
N ASP A 468 68.14 2.53 -9.37
CA ASP A 468 67.26 3.05 -8.32
C ASP A 468 66.93 1.96 -7.30
N ILE A 469 66.68 0.74 -7.77
CA ILE A 469 66.37 -0.41 -6.90
C ILE A 469 67.51 -0.69 -5.92
N LEU A 470 68.78 -0.59 -6.36
CA LEU A 470 69.96 -0.88 -5.55
C LEU A 470 70.22 0.15 -4.43
N ILE A 471 69.94 1.42 -4.70
CA ILE A 471 70.09 2.50 -3.71
C ILE A 471 69.03 2.36 -2.60
N PHE A 472 67.79 2.02 -2.98
CA PHE A 472 66.71 1.85 -2.00
C PHE A 472 66.78 0.51 -1.27
N SER A 473 67.25 -0.56 -1.91
CA SER A 473 67.41 -1.88 -1.27
C SER A 473 68.30 -1.80 -0.04
N SER A 474 69.46 -1.14 -0.15
CA SER A 474 70.42 -0.96 0.95
C SER A 474 69.80 -0.30 2.18
N LYS A 475 68.86 0.64 1.97
CA LYS A 475 68.14 1.32 3.06
C LYS A 475 67.06 0.43 3.68
N ILE A 476 66.34 -0.33 2.86
CA ILE A 476 65.26 -1.22 3.31
C ILE A 476 65.83 -2.43 4.07
N GLU A 477 66.97 -2.97 3.63
CA GLU A 477 67.67 -4.09 4.28
C GLU A 477 68.03 -3.78 5.74
N LEU A 478 68.41 -2.54 6.07
CA LEU A 478 68.65 -2.12 7.45
C LEU A 478 67.40 -2.26 8.35
N TYR A 479 66.19 -2.05 7.81
CA TYR A 479 64.94 -2.22 8.57
C TYR A 479 64.48 -3.69 8.65
N LEU A 480 65.02 -4.55 7.79
CA LEU A 480 64.71 -5.97 7.75
C LEU A 480 65.67 -6.84 8.57
N GLN A 481 66.76 -6.26 9.11
CA GLN A 481 67.69 -6.98 9.97
C GLN A 481 66.96 -7.64 11.15
N GLY A 482 67.09 -8.97 11.25
CA GLY A 482 66.47 -9.79 12.31
C GLY A 482 65.03 -10.22 12.06
N LYS A 483 64.39 -9.83 10.95
CA LYS A 483 63.02 -10.27 10.60
C LYS A 483 63.04 -11.54 9.74
N ILE A 484 62.13 -12.47 10.03
CA ILE A 484 61.95 -13.70 9.23
C ILE A 484 61.15 -13.37 7.98
N ILE A 485 61.73 -13.65 6.81
CA ILE A 485 61.11 -13.40 5.52
C ILE A 485 60.59 -14.72 4.94
N VAL A 486 59.28 -14.92 5.03
CA VAL A 486 58.55 -16.09 4.48
C VAL A 486 57.37 -15.59 3.66
N LEU A 487 56.87 -16.44 2.75
CA LEU A 487 55.83 -16.07 1.81
C LEU A 487 54.61 -15.53 2.56
N GLU A 488 54.14 -16.19 3.61
CA GLU A 488 52.94 -15.79 4.36
C GLU A 488 53.04 -14.38 4.98
N LYS A 489 54.24 -13.90 5.29
CA LYS A 489 54.48 -12.62 6.01
C LYS A 489 55.03 -11.50 5.13
N ILE A 490 55.37 -11.79 3.87
CA ILE A 490 56.05 -10.82 2.99
C ILE A 490 55.17 -9.63 2.62
N TRP A 491 53.85 -9.81 2.57
CA TRP A 491 52.89 -8.73 2.30
C TRP A 491 52.79 -7.76 3.48
N ASP A 492 52.65 -8.29 4.70
CA ASP A 492 52.59 -7.49 5.93
C ASP A 492 53.89 -6.68 6.14
N LEU A 493 55.05 -7.32 5.90
CA LEU A 493 56.35 -6.66 5.99
C LEU A 493 56.50 -5.52 4.98
N GLN A 494 55.98 -5.68 3.76
CA GLN A 494 56.01 -4.62 2.76
C GLN A 494 55.18 -3.40 3.21
N GLU A 495 54.00 -3.64 3.76
CA GLU A 495 53.10 -2.59 4.24
C GLU A 495 53.68 -1.86 5.47
N GLU A 496 54.23 -2.61 6.42
CA GLU A 496 54.90 -2.04 7.59
C GLU A 496 56.02 -1.08 7.20
N ILE A 497 56.91 -1.50 6.29
CA ILE A 497 58.02 -0.65 5.82
C ILE A 497 57.51 0.56 5.04
N LYS A 498 56.47 0.40 4.21
CA LYS A 498 55.84 1.51 3.50
C LYS A 498 55.36 2.58 4.50
N ASN A 499 54.66 2.16 5.56
CA ASN A 499 54.13 3.07 6.58
C ASN A 499 55.25 3.81 7.33
N ILE A 500 56.35 3.13 7.66
CA ILE A 500 57.53 3.76 8.30
C ILE A 500 58.10 4.89 7.43
N PHE A 501 58.25 4.66 6.12
CA PHE A 501 58.78 5.68 5.22
C PHE A 501 57.79 6.83 5.01
N GLU A 502 56.49 6.55 4.91
CA GLU A 502 55.47 7.61 4.81
C GLU A 502 55.46 8.52 6.05
N LEU A 503 55.62 7.96 7.26
CA LEU A 503 55.76 8.74 8.49
C LEU A 503 57.02 9.63 8.47
N LYS A 504 58.14 9.12 7.96
CA LYS A 504 59.38 9.90 7.84
C LYS A 504 59.26 11.03 6.82
N ILE A 505 58.59 10.79 5.69
CA ILE A 505 58.31 11.85 4.70
C ILE A 505 57.48 12.95 5.35
N LYS A 506 56.40 12.59 6.08
CA LYS A 506 55.58 13.56 6.81
C LYS A 506 56.37 14.38 7.83
N ASP A 507 57.25 13.76 8.62
CA ASP A 507 58.10 14.47 9.59
C ASP A 507 59.06 15.47 8.91
N VAL A 508 59.62 15.11 7.75
CA VAL A 508 60.49 16.01 6.97
C VAL A 508 59.68 17.16 6.36
N ASP A 509 58.52 16.88 5.76
CA ASP A 509 57.65 17.91 5.19
C ASP A 509 57.16 18.91 6.25
N GLU A 510 56.86 18.44 7.46
CA GLU A 510 56.51 19.33 8.58
C GLU A 510 57.68 20.23 8.99
N LYS A 511 58.92 19.73 8.98
CA LYS A 511 60.11 20.54 9.26
C LYS A 511 60.33 21.59 8.17
N ILE A 512 60.17 21.22 6.90
CA ILE A 512 60.26 22.15 5.76
C ILE A 512 59.24 23.28 5.94
N ARG A 513 57.96 22.95 6.16
CA ARG A 513 56.89 23.95 6.37
C ARG A 513 57.15 24.87 7.56
N LYS A 514 57.74 24.36 8.65
CA LYS A 514 58.10 25.19 9.81
C LYS A 514 59.21 26.20 9.47
N ILE A 515 60.22 25.76 8.70
CA ILE A 515 61.30 26.63 8.23
C ILE A 515 60.77 27.68 7.26
N GLU A 516 59.95 27.28 6.29
CA GLU A 516 59.31 28.20 5.32
C GLU A 516 58.52 29.30 6.04
N LYS A 517 57.63 28.94 6.98
CA LYS A 517 56.88 29.92 7.79
C LYS A 517 57.77 30.84 8.62
N SER A 518 58.89 30.34 9.12
CA SER A 518 59.85 31.16 9.86
C SER A 518 60.50 32.20 8.95
N ILE A 519 60.85 31.82 7.71
CA ILE A 519 61.42 32.71 6.71
C ILE A 519 60.40 33.77 6.28
N GLU A 520 59.18 33.37 5.94
CA GLU A 520 58.09 34.28 5.58
C GLU A 520 57.79 35.30 6.70
N LYS A 521 57.85 34.87 7.97
CA LYS A 521 57.67 35.78 9.11
C LYS A 521 58.80 36.82 9.20
N LEU A 522 60.05 36.43 8.95
CA LEU A 522 61.18 37.36 8.92
C LEU A 522 61.04 38.37 7.76
N MET A 523 60.61 37.90 6.59
CA MET A 523 60.32 38.74 5.42
C MET A 523 59.20 39.74 5.70
N LEU A 524 58.10 39.28 6.32
CA LEU A 524 56.97 40.14 6.67
C LEU A 524 57.35 41.21 7.70
N ASN A 525 58.15 40.85 8.70
CA ASN A 525 58.67 41.82 9.66
C ASN A 525 59.57 42.86 8.98
N TYR A 526 60.49 42.44 8.11
CA TYR A 526 61.35 43.36 7.36
C TYR A 526 60.55 44.31 6.46
N LYS A 527 59.56 43.78 5.73
CA LYS A 527 58.62 44.58 4.91
C LYS A 527 57.85 45.60 5.74
N LYS A 528 57.47 45.25 6.96
CA LYS A 528 56.77 46.15 7.89
C LYS A 528 57.68 47.26 8.42
N ASP A 529 58.92 46.95 8.76
CA ASP A 529 59.87 47.90 9.34
C ASP A 529 60.44 48.87 8.28
N TYR A 530 60.49 48.46 7.00
CA TYR A 530 61.02 49.24 5.86
C TYR A 530 60.04 49.31 4.67
N PRO A 531 58.86 49.94 4.82
CA PRO A 531 57.80 49.90 3.80
C PRO A 531 58.16 50.61 2.49
N GLU A 532 59.01 51.64 2.51
CA GLU A 532 59.41 52.37 1.29
C GLU A 532 60.27 51.51 0.36
N GLU A 533 61.19 50.72 0.92
CA GLU A 533 62.14 49.87 0.17
C GLU A 533 61.52 48.56 -0.30
N THR A 534 60.34 48.19 0.23
CA THR A 534 59.70 46.89 0.04
C THR A 534 58.33 46.97 -0.66
N THR A 535 58.04 48.11 -1.30
CA THR A 535 56.75 48.37 -1.97
C THR A 535 56.40 47.32 -3.03
N GLU A 536 57.38 46.84 -3.79
CA GLU A 536 57.21 45.88 -4.90
C GLU A 536 57.57 44.44 -4.55
N VAL A 537 57.88 44.13 -3.27
CA VAL A 537 58.34 42.79 -2.85
C VAL A 537 57.31 42.14 -1.93
N ASP A 538 56.90 40.91 -2.22
CA ASP A 538 55.95 40.15 -1.39
C ASP A 538 56.63 39.49 -0.18
N ALA A 539 55.86 39.01 0.82
CA ALA A 539 56.38 38.33 2.01
C ALA A 539 56.09 36.81 1.98
N SER A 540 56.34 36.17 0.84
CA SER A 540 56.21 34.71 0.65
C SER A 540 57.57 34.04 0.39
N ILE A 541 57.65 32.73 0.58
CA ILE A 541 58.90 31.99 0.38
C ILE A 541 59.42 32.08 -1.06
N GLU A 542 58.53 32.22 -2.05
CA GLU A 542 58.89 32.38 -3.46
C GLU A 542 59.68 33.68 -3.70
N ALA A 543 59.44 34.71 -2.89
CA ALA A 543 60.11 36.00 -2.99
C ALA A 543 61.54 36.02 -2.39
N ILE A 544 62.09 34.86 -1.98
CA ILE A 544 63.41 34.78 -1.31
C ILE A 544 64.55 35.36 -2.15
N SER A 545 64.43 35.32 -3.48
CA SER A 545 65.45 35.87 -4.37
C SER A 545 65.46 37.40 -4.34
N GLU A 546 64.29 38.03 -4.24
CA GLU A 546 64.13 39.48 -4.11
C GLU A 546 64.72 40.00 -2.78
N TYR A 547 64.45 39.34 -1.65
CA TYR A 547 65.06 39.72 -0.37
C TYR A 547 66.58 39.55 -0.37
N LYS A 548 67.11 38.51 -1.05
CA LYS A 548 68.56 38.36 -1.24
C LYS A 548 69.15 39.52 -2.04
N ASN A 549 68.44 40.03 -3.05
CA ASN A 549 68.87 41.21 -3.81
C ASN A 549 68.87 42.48 -2.95
N ILE A 550 67.83 42.68 -2.12
CA ILE A 550 67.78 43.81 -1.16
C ILE A 550 68.97 43.75 -0.19
N LEU A 551 69.22 42.59 0.42
CA LEU A 551 70.36 42.40 1.32
C LEU A 551 71.69 42.76 0.62
N ASN A 552 71.86 42.30 -0.62
CA ASN A 552 73.07 42.56 -1.39
C ASN A 552 73.28 44.06 -1.64
N LYS A 553 72.21 44.79 -1.99
CA LYS A 553 72.23 46.26 -2.16
C LYS A 553 72.59 47.00 -0.88
N ILE A 554 71.98 46.60 0.25
CA ILE A 554 72.27 47.19 1.55
C ILE A 554 73.75 47.01 1.91
N GLU A 555 74.28 45.79 1.75
CA GLU A 555 75.66 45.48 2.12
C GLU A 555 76.70 46.20 1.25
N HIS A 556 76.43 46.35 -0.07
CA HIS A 556 77.44 46.81 -1.02
C HIS A 556 77.30 48.29 -1.44
N GLU A 557 76.09 48.86 -1.40
CA GLU A 557 75.84 50.24 -1.83
C GLU A 557 75.51 51.17 -0.65
N ASP A 558 74.50 50.83 0.14
CA ASP A 558 73.93 51.77 1.11
C ASP A 558 74.74 51.86 2.40
N LEU A 559 75.14 50.73 3.00
CA LEU A 559 75.92 50.72 4.25
C LEU A 559 77.27 51.47 4.13
N PRO A 560 78.09 51.26 3.08
CA PRO A 560 79.34 52.01 2.90
C PRO A 560 79.10 53.51 2.73
N ARG A 561 78.04 53.88 2.00
CA ARG A 561 77.64 55.27 1.79
C ARG A 561 77.22 55.95 3.10
N HIS A 562 76.40 55.29 3.91
CA HIS A 562 75.95 55.80 5.21
C HIS A 562 77.09 55.91 6.24
N GLN A 563 78.02 54.93 6.27
CA GLN A 563 79.18 54.97 7.17
C GLN A 563 80.10 56.15 6.87
N LYS A 564 80.31 56.47 5.58
CA LYS A 564 81.10 57.64 5.16
C LYS A 564 80.42 58.95 5.63
N ARG A 565 79.12 59.08 5.42
CA ARG A 565 78.32 60.25 5.85
C ARG A 565 78.27 60.43 7.37
N PHE A 566 78.18 59.36 8.14
CA PHE A 566 78.16 59.43 9.62
C PHE A 566 79.50 59.92 10.18
N LYS A 567 80.63 59.47 9.60
CA LYS A 567 81.96 59.98 9.98
C LYS A 567 82.09 61.49 9.75
N GLU A 568 81.44 62.04 8.74
CA GLU A 568 81.42 63.49 8.47
C GLU A 568 80.63 64.22 9.58
N LEU A 569 79.44 63.74 9.96
CA LEU A 569 78.55 64.37 10.97
C LEU A 569 79.06 64.31 12.42
N LEU A 570 79.72 63.23 12.82
CA LEU A 570 80.22 63.06 14.20
C LEU A 570 81.25 64.13 14.57
N ASN A 571 82.05 64.55 13.60
CA ASN A 571 83.07 65.58 13.79
C ASN A 571 82.49 66.98 14.01
N GLU A 572 81.19 67.21 13.70
CA GLU A 572 80.57 68.54 13.79
C GLU A 572 79.78 68.79 15.10
N ASN A 573 79.12 67.80 15.72
CA ASN A 573 78.08 68.05 16.75
C ASN A 573 78.41 67.81 18.25
N ILE A 574 79.42 66.99 18.61
CA ILE A 574 79.69 66.59 20.02
C ILE A 574 80.07 67.77 20.94
N ILE A 575 80.44 68.90 20.36
CA ILE A 575 80.92 70.07 21.13
C ILE A 575 79.75 70.84 21.81
N GLN A 576 78.47 70.59 21.47
CA GLN A 576 77.35 71.44 21.92
C GLN A 576 76.57 71.03 23.21
N ASP A 577 76.38 69.75 23.58
CA ASP A 577 75.27 69.34 24.51
C ASP A 577 75.58 69.12 26.02
N ILE A 578 76.83 68.92 26.47
CA ILE A 578 77.14 68.53 27.87
C ILE A 578 76.73 69.58 28.92
N ALA A 579 76.48 70.83 28.52
CA ALA A 579 76.28 71.94 29.46
C ALA A 579 74.89 71.97 30.15
N GLY A 580 73.83 71.36 29.60
CA GLY A 580 72.44 71.66 29.99
C GLY A 580 71.85 70.91 31.20
N PHE A 581 72.30 69.70 31.50
CA PHE A 581 71.51 68.74 32.31
C PHE A 581 71.54 68.98 33.83
N LYS A 582 72.56 69.64 34.37
CA LYS A 582 72.78 69.68 35.83
C LYS A 582 71.73 70.50 36.61
N SER A 583 70.93 71.30 35.91
CA SER A 583 69.98 72.25 36.51
C SER A 583 68.76 71.60 37.20
N THR A 584 68.32 70.41 36.80
CA THR A 584 66.97 69.88 37.13
C THR A 584 66.88 68.93 38.33
N LEU A 585 68.00 68.47 38.90
CA LEU A 585 68.03 67.35 39.86
C LEU A 585 67.59 67.70 41.30
N GLU A 586 67.49 68.96 41.69
CA GLU A 586 67.38 69.32 43.12
C GLU A 586 65.93 69.51 43.65
N ASN A 587 64.90 69.61 42.80
CA ASN A 587 63.57 70.08 43.25
C ASN A 587 62.55 69.00 43.72
N ALA A 588 62.82 67.69 43.58
CA ALA A 588 61.76 66.66 43.73
C ALA A 588 61.59 66.00 45.13
N GLY A 589 62.41 66.30 46.15
CA GLY A 589 62.51 65.48 47.40
C GLY A 589 61.71 65.86 48.66
N ARG A 590 60.70 66.77 48.65
CA ARG A 590 60.00 67.23 49.89
C ARG A 590 58.49 67.49 49.65
N ARG A 591 57.55 66.59 50.05
CA ARG A 591 56.11 66.82 50.43
C ARG A 591 55.29 65.49 50.44
N ASN A 592 55.16 64.84 51.59
CA ASN A 592 54.10 63.85 51.94
C ASN A 592 53.06 64.56 52.81
#